data_AF-A0A2I2GIB1-F1
#
_entry.id   AF-A0A2I2GIB1-F1
#
_cell.length_a   1.000
_cell.length_b   1.000
_cell.length_c   1.000
_cell.angle_alpha   90.00
_cell.angle_beta   90.00
_cell.angle_gamma   90.00
#
_symmetry.space_group_name_H-M   'P 1'
#
loop_
_entity.id
_entity.type
_entity.pdbx_description
1 polymer ?
#
loop_
_entity_poly.entity_id
_entity_poly.type
_entity_poly.pdbx_seq_one_letter_code
_entity_poly.pdbx_strand_id
1 'polypeptide(L)'
;MKLSTLSTFLFSAAGVYSAAVPSNARHACQKSLKSCAPGTIVVSQSSHPSAQFSTVQAAIESLPDDNSTQTILILPGEYKEQVNVTRSGPITLLGQTNNPKDATKNKVTLTWAQSNHDNTGQAEDNVFSGVLTVAPTLESSYTGSGPTGYPVPEDTPFGNVDFRAYNIDFTNTWSDYSDGPAHALSFSRANGGFYYCGFYSYQDTVYVGKLGNAYFHKSIIAGQTDFLYGFGTAWIQSSQLLLRNCGGGITAWKGTNTSFVNNYGVYIVDSSVKAANSSIAPTIKGKCALGRPWNSLHRSIFANTYEDESILPAGYIDWVVDGQSRLTSQTFMAEYKAFGPGFSDSGRDSTNASIVLDGRAYKRYDSLKKVFQTPEGKFGNVGWIDRNVD
;
A
#
# COMPACT_ATOMS: atom_id res chain seq x y z
N MET A 1 -3.54 -22.98 51.03
CA MET A 1 -3.05 -22.27 49.84
C MET A 1 -4.26 -21.94 48.98
N LYS A 2 -4.80 -20.72 49.06
CA LYS A 2 -5.95 -20.29 48.24
C LYS A 2 -5.40 -19.70 46.94
N LEU A 3 -5.64 -20.37 45.81
CA LEU A 3 -5.39 -19.80 44.48
C LEU A 3 -6.40 -18.66 44.26
N SER A 4 -5.91 -17.43 44.12
CA SER A 4 -6.71 -16.34 43.56
C SER A 4 -6.64 -16.41 42.04
N THR A 5 -7.76 -16.74 41.42
CA THR A 5 -7.99 -16.60 39.97
C THR A 5 -7.86 -15.13 39.57
N LEU A 6 -6.81 -14.80 38.83
CA LEU A 6 -6.67 -13.52 38.15
C LEU A 6 -7.69 -13.49 37.00
N SER A 7 -8.77 -12.74 37.14
CA SER A 7 -9.68 -12.45 36.03
C SER A 7 -8.96 -11.51 35.07
N THR A 8 -8.47 -12.05 33.96
CA THR A 8 -8.07 -11.27 32.79
C THR A 8 -9.32 -10.64 32.18
N PHE A 9 -9.51 -9.35 32.45
CA PHE A 9 -10.48 -8.55 31.70
C PHE A 9 -10.02 -8.46 30.24
N LEU A 10 -10.65 -9.25 29.38
CA LEU A 10 -10.63 -9.04 27.94
C LEU A 10 -11.35 -7.72 27.64
N PHE A 11 -10.61 -6.62 27.61
CA PHE A 11 -11.05 -5.42 26.91
C PHE A 11 -11.18 -5.78 25.43
N SER A 12 -12.40 -6.07 24.97
CA SER A 12 -12.71 -5.87 23.56
C SER A 12 -12.57 -4.39 23.29
N ALA A 13 -11.41 -3.97 22.78
CA ALA A 13 -11.26 -2.68 22.14
C ALA A 13 -12.18 -2.69 20.91
N ALA A 14 -13.43 -2.29 21.09
CA ALA A 14 -14.24 -1.85 19.97
C ALA A 14 -13.47 -0.69 19.33
N GLY A 15 -12.90 -0.93 18.15
CA GLY A 15 -12.12 0.08 17.43
C GLY A 15 -12.92 1.37 17.34
N VAL A 16 -12.39 2.44 17.92
CA VAL A 16 -12.96 3.78 17.77
C VAL A 16 -12.61 4.23 16.35
N TYR A 17 -13.47 3.90 15.38
CA TYR A 17 -13.34 4.43 14.03
C TYR A 17 -13.88 5.86 14.02
N SER A 18 -13.12 6.78 13.43
CA SER A 18 -13.65 8.12 13.19
C SER A 18 -14.45 8.11 11.90
N ALA A 19 -15.58 8.81 11.89
CA ALA A 19 -16.28 9.05 10.63
C ALA A 19 -15.34 9.85 9.72
N ALA A 20 -15.11 9.36 8.50
CA ALA A 20 -14.35 10.11 7.51
C ALA A 20 -14.96 11.51 7.33
N VAL A 21 -14.10 12.53 7.15
CA VAL A 21 -14.55 13.88 6.87
C VAL A 21 -15.42 13.85 5.61
N PRO A 22 -16.68 14.31 5.64
CA PRO A 22 -17.58 14.26 4.49
C PRO A 22 -16.93 14.85 3.23
N SER A 23 -17.13 14.23 2.05
CA SER A 23 -16.41 14.63 0.83
C SER A 23 -16.59 16.10 0.47
N ASN A 24 -17.76 16.68 0.67
CA ASN A 24 -18.00 18.11 0.44
C ASN A 24 -17.12 19.00 1.34
N ALA A 25 -17.04 18.71 2.63
CA ALA A 25 -16.21 19.46 3.58
C ALA A 25 -14.72 19.25 3.30
N ARG A 26 -14.31 18.00 3.04
CA ARG A 26 -12.93 17.65 2.66
C ARG A 26 -12.50 18.40 1.40
N HIS A 27 -13.29 18.33 0.32
CA HIS A 27 -13.01 19.02 -0.93
C HIS A 27 -12.97 20.54 -0.77
N ALA A 28 -13.83 21.12 0.07
CA ALA A 28 -13.79 22.55 0.36
C ALA A 28 -12.49 22.94 1.06
N CYS A 29 -12.07 22.18 2.09
CA CYS A 29 -10.80 22.39 2.80
C CYS A 29 -9.58 22.24 1.86
N GLN A 30 -9.56 21.20 1.02
CA GLN A 30 -8.48 20.99 0.05
C GLN A 30 -8.38 22.10 -1.00
N LYS A 31 -9.48 22.80 -1.31
CA LYS A 31 -9.48 23.97 -2.22
C LYS A 31 -9.13 25.27 -1.52
N SER A 32 -9.49 25.39 -0.24
CA SER A 32 -9.30 26.60 0.54
C SER A 32 -9.17 26.31 2.02
N LEU A 33 -8.05 26.75 2.59
CA LEU A 33 -7.77 26.72 4.03
C LEU A 33 -8.92 27.26 4.90
N LYS A 34 -9.66 28.26 4.41
CA LYS A 34 -10.79 28.88 5.12
C LYS A 34 -11.95 27.92 5.37
N SER A 35 -12.02 26.82 4.62
CA SER A 35 -13.09 25.81 4.71
C SER A 35 -12.68 24.59 5.53
N CYS A 36 -11.49 24.58 6.11
CA CYS A 36 -11.03 23.49 6.96
C CYS A 36 -11.69 23.54 8.34
N ALA A 37 -11.90 22.37 8.94
CA ALA A 37 -12.45 22.28 10.28
C ALA A 37 -11.51 22.97 11.30
N PRO A 38 -12.05 23.62 12.34
CA PRO A 38 -11.23 24.15 13.42
C PRO A 38 -10.28 23.08 13.99
N GLY A 39 -9.03 23.47 14.26
CA GLY A 39 -7.99 22.54 14.72
C GLY A 39 -7.24 21.79 13.62
N THR A 40 -7.58 22.00 12.33
CA THR A 40 -6.76 21.49 11.22
C THR A 40 -5.37 22.13 11.26
N ILE A 41 -4.33 21.31 11.40
CA ILE A 41 -2.93 21.75 11.31
C ILE A 41 -2.60 22.01 9.85
N VAL A 42 -1.85 23.06 9.58
CA VAL A 42 -1.45 23.48 8.24
C VAL A 42 0.07 23.39 8.12
N VAL A 43 0.53 22.69 7.09
CA VAL A 43 1.94 22.51 6.75
C VAL A 43 2.25 23.24 5.46
N SER A 44 3.35 24.00 5.43
CA SER A 44 3.82 24.68 4.22
C SER A 44 5.34 24.78 4.21
N GLN A 45 5.99 24.26 3.17
CA GLN A 45 7.43 24.38 2.99
C GLN A 45 7.89 25.86 2.85
N SER A 46 7.04 26.69 2.26
CA SER A 46 7.26 28.14 2.16
C SER A 46 6.60 28.89 3.30
N SER A 47 7.09 30.09 3.63
CA SER A 47 6.48 30.95 4.64
C SER A 47 5.04 31.28 4.26
N HIS A 48 4.08 30.64 4.92
CA HIS A 48 2.65 30.91 4.78
C HIS A 48 2.09 31.35 6.14
N PRO A 49 1.37 32.48 6.24
CA PRO A 49 0.93 33.04 7.54
C PRO A 49 0.07 32.11 8.40
N SER A 50 -0.63 31.17 7.76
CA SER A 50 -1.49 30.19 8.44
C SER A 50 -0.81 28.85 8.74
N ALA A 51 0.42 28.62 8.30
CA ALA A 51 1.11 27.35 8.51
C ALA A 51 1.78 27.31 9.88
N GLN A 52 1.57 26.22 10.62
CA GLN A 52 2.20 25.99 11.93
C GLN A 52 3.54 25.25 11.79
N PHE A 53 3.71 24.47 10.73
CA PHE A 53 4.91 23.68 10.49
C PHE A 53 5.40 23.82 9.04
N SER A 54 6.71 23.66 8.86
CA SER A 54 7.36 23.64 7.54
C SER A 54 7.55 22.23 6.97
N THR A 55 7.46 21.20 7.80
CA THR A 55 7.60 19.78 7.45
C THR A 55 6.36 19.00 7.88
N VAL A 56 6.05 17.91 7.16
CA VAL A 56 4.94 17.03 7.51
C VAL A 56 5.30 16.20 8.74
N GLN A 57 6.56 15.74 8.84
CA GLN A 57 7.05 15.01 10.00
C GLN A 57 6.87 15.79 11.31
N ALA A 58 7.25 17.08 11.36
CA ALA A 58 7.09 17.88 12.59
C ALA A 58 5.62 18.09 12.95
N ALA A 59 4.73 18.20 11.96
CA ALA A 59 3.30 18.28 12.21
C ALA A 59 2.75 16.99 12.83
N ILE A 60 3.22 15.82 12.37
CA ILE A 60 2.83 14.52 12.92
C ILE A 60 3.35 14.35 14.36
N GLU A 61 4.60 14.75 14.63
CA GLU A 61 5.19 14.71 15.98
C GLU A 61 4.49 15.64 16.97
N SER A 62 3.81 16.68 16.48
CA SER A 62 3.06 17.61 17.33
C SER A 62 1.72 17.06 17.83
N LEU A 63 1.23 15.96 17.25
CA LEU A 63 -0.09 15.43 17.56
C LEU A 63 -0.11 14.73 18.94
N PRO A 64 -1.20 14.85 19.74
CA PRO A 64 -1.26 14.29 21.10
C PRO A 64 -1.32 12.74 21.09
N ASP A 65 -0.52 12.00 21.86
CA ASP A 65 -0.57 10.53 21.84
C ASP A 65 -1.86 9.95 22.49
N ASP A 66 -2.97 10.02 21.75
CA ASP A 66 -4.32 9.61 22.17
C ASP A 66 -5.18 9.15 20.97
N ASN A 67 -6.47 8.87 21.24
CA ASN A 67 -7.43 8.41 20.24
C ASN A 67 -8.21 9.54 19.55
N SER A 68 -7.84 10.81 19.77
CA SER A 68 -8.49 11.92 19.08
C SER A 68 -8.20 11.88 17.57
N THR A 69 -9.14 12.34 16.76
CA THR A 69 -8.98 12.42 15.31
C THR A 69 -8.20 13.69 14.95
N GLN A 70 -7.12 13.53 14.19
CA GLN A 70 -6.27 14.63 13.78
C GLN A 70 -6.31 14.84 12.26
N THR A 71 -6.34 16.10 11.82
CA THR A 71 -6.31 16.45 10.39
C THR A 71 -5.16 17.41 10.11
N ILE A 72 -4.35 17.10 9.11
CA ILE A 72 -3.26 17.92 8.62
C ILE A 72 -3.54 18.26 7.15
N LEU A 73 -3.62 19.56 6.84
CA LEU A 73 -3.63 20.07 5.47
C LEU A 73 -2.23 20.48 5.06
N ILE A 74 -1.73 19.88 3.98
CA ILE A 74 -0.40 20.13 3.42
C ILE A 74 -0.58 21.03 2.19
N LEU A 75 0.07 22.20 2.20
CA LEU A 75 0.03 23.14 1.09
C LEU A 75 0.92 22.69 -0.07
N PRO A 76 0.66 23.18 -1.31
CA PRO A 76 1.40 22.80 -2.51
C PRO A 76 2.90 22.99 -2.34
N GLY A 77 3.68 22.00 -2.75
CA GLY A 77 5.12 21.99 -2.58
C GLY A 77 5.73 20.60 -2.68
N GLU A 78 7.06 20.58 -2.74
CA GLU A 78 7.88 19.36 -2.69
C GLU A 78 8.58 19.30 -1.33
N TYR A 79 8.21 18.30 -0.52
CA TYR A 79 8.71 18.08 0.83
C TYR A 79 9.75 16.97 0.79
N LYS A 80 11.03 17.35 0.96
CA LYS A 80 12.16 16.41 0.95
C LYS A 80 12.40 15.85 2.35
N GLU A 81 11.67 14.79 2.69
CA GLU A 81 11.69 14.19 4.02
C GLU A 81 11.18 12.74 3.99
N GLN A 82 11.59 11.97 4.99
CA GLN A 82 10.90 10.73 5.37
C GLN A 82 9.85 11.07 6.42
N VAL A 83 8.67 10.47 6.30
CA VAL A 83 7.56 10.65 7.23
C VAL A 83 7.24 9.33 7.92
N ASN A 84 7.33 9.32 9.24
CA ASN A 84 7.12 8.17 10.10
C ASN A 84 5.91 8.41 11.01
N VAL A 85 4.94 7.50 10.97
CA VAL A 85 3.70 7.55 11.75
C VAL A 85 3.64 6.36 12.71
N THR A 86 3.98 6.63 13.98
CA THR A 86 3.91 5.66 15.08
C THR A 86 2.63 5.77 15.91
N ARG A 87 1.95 6.92 15.83
CA ARG A 87 0.68 7.19 16.53
C ARG A 87 -0.40 6.16 16.17
N SER A 88 -1.10 5.68 17.20
CA SER A 88 -2.20 4.72 17.09
C SER A 88 -3.55 5.36 16.70
N GLY A 89 -3.84 6.58 17.18
CA GLY A 89 -5.10 7.28 16.91
C GLY A 89 -5.26 7.76 15.45
N PRO A 90 -6.49 8.03 14.98
CA PRO A 90 -6.77 8.39 13.59
C PRO A 90 -6.04 9.65 13.10
N ILE A 91 -5.46 9.58 11.89
CA ILE A 91 -4.82 10.72 11.20
C ILE A 91 -5.38 10.85 9.80
N THR A 92 -5.72 12.07 9.39
CA THR A 92 -6.05 12.41 8.01
C THR A 92 -5.05 13.44 7.46
N LEU A 93 -4.28 13.04 6.44
CA LEU A 93 -3.43 13.92 5.64
C LEU A 93 -4.19 14.36 4.38
N LEU A 94 -4.31 15.67 4.18
CA LEU A 94 -4.94 16.27 3.01
C LEU A 94 -3.89 17.03 2.21
N GLY A 95 -3.67 16.64 0.96
CA GLY A 95 -2.96 17.46 0.00
C GLY A 95 -3.88 18.56 -0.55
N GLN A 96 -3.42 19.81 -0.51
CA GLN A 96 -4.18 20.93 -1.09
C GLN A 96 -4.23 20.80 -2.62
N THR A 97 -5.43 20.83 -3.19
CA THR A 97 -5.64 20.77 -4.64
C THR A 97 -6.98 21.39 -5.04
N ASN A 98 -7.03 21.91 -6.26
CA ASN A 98 -8.29 22.35 -6.88
C ASN A 98 -9.08 21.19 -7.51
N ASN A 99 -8.44 20.03 -7.66
CA ASN A 99 -8.97 18.86 -8.36
C ASN A 99 -8.92 17.63 -7.44
N PRO A 100 -9.68 17.59 -6.33
CA PRO A 100 -9.57 16.51 -5.35
C PRO A 100 -10.01 15.13 -5.86
N LYS A 101 -10.58 15.05 -7.07
CA LYS A 101 -11.00 13.82 -7.75
C LYS A 101 -10.08 13.39 -8.88
N ASP A 102 -8.88 13.97 -8.97
CA ASP A 102 -7.92 13.67 -10.03
C ASP A 102 -6.51 13.60 -9.46
N ALA A 103 -5.99 12.37 -9.31
CA ALA A 103 -4.65 12.12 -8.80
C ALA A 103 -3.55 12.73 -9.69
N THR A 104 -3.81 12.93 -11.00
CA THR A 104 -2.82 13.55 -11.91
C THR A 104 -2.65 15.06 -11.67
N LYS A 105 -3.48 15.64 -10.80
CA LYS A 105 -3.51 17.06 -10.45
C LYS A 105 -3.14 17.30 -8.99
N ASN A 106 -2.54 16.30 -8.33
CA ASN A 106 -1.93 16.49 -7.03
C ASN A 106 -0.85 17.59 -7.12
N LYS A 107 -0.71 18.35 -6.03
CA LYS A 107 0.23 19.48 -5.95
C LYS A 107 1.19 19.36 -4.75
N VAL A 108 1.04 18.29 -3.98
CA VAL A 108 1.84 18.00 -2.80
C VAL A 108 2.60 16.72 -3.09
N THR A 109 3.92 16.82 -3.06
CA THR A 109 4.80 15.68 -3.25
C THR A 109 5.70 15.56 -2.03
N LEU A 110 5.68 14.40 -1.37
CA LEU A 110 6.70 14.00 -0.43
C LEU A 110 7.72 13.17 -1.19
N THR A 111 9.00 13.49 -1.01
CA THR A 111 10.08 12.86 -1.75
C THR A 111 11.26 12.50 -0.86
N TRP A 112 11.84 11.34 -1.14
CA TRP A 112 13.09 10.87 -0.55
C TRP A 112 13.93 10.17 -1.62
N ALA A 113 15.24 10.04 -1.40
CA ALA A 113 16.14 9.45 -2.38
C ALA A 113 17.11 8.50 -1.66
N GLN A 114 16.67 7.25 -1.47
CA GLN A 114 17.46 6.23 -0.79
C GLN A 114 17.03 4.85 -1.27
N SER A 115 18.00 3.98 -1.53
CA SER A 115 17.77 2.53 -1.68
C SER A 115 18.02 1.82 -0.35
N ASN A 116 17.84 0.51 -0.32
CA ASN A 116 18.22 -0.33 0.82
C ASN A 116 19.74 -0.50 1.00
N HIS A 117 20.55 0.50 0.65
CA HIS A 117 21.98 0.51 0.90
C HIS A 117 22.37 1.71 1.76
N ASP A 118 23.27 1.49 2.71
CA ASP A 118 23.87 2.56 3.50
C ASP A 118 24.88 3.37 2.67
N ASN A 119 25.47 4.40 3.30
CA ASN A 119 26.48 5.25 2.65
C ASN A 119 27.81 4.53 2.35
N THR A 120 27.99 3.29 2.81
CA THR A 120 29.14 2.43 2.50
C THR A 120 28.83 1.40 1.41
N GLY A 121 27.57 1.34 0.95
CA GLY A 121 27.07 0.37 -0.02
C GLY A 121 26.70 -0.98 0.59
N GLN A 122 26.65 -1.10 1.91
CA GLN A 122 26.16 -2.32 2.58
C GLN A 122 24.63 -2.37 2.50
N ALA A 123 24.10 -3.57 2.26
CA ALA A 123 22.67 -3.79 2.21
C ALA A 123 22.04 -3.65 3.61
N GLU A 124 21.03 -2.80 3.71
CA GLU A 124 20.14 -2.64 4.86
C GLU A 124 18.74 -3.19 4.55
N ASP A 125 17.87 -3.27 5.56
CA ASP A 125 16.46 -3.61 5.30
C ASP A 125 15.76 -2.45 4.57
N ASN A 126 14.85 -2.78 3.65
CA ASN A 126 14.24 -1.78 2.78
C ASN A 126 13.42 -0.73 3.56
N VAL A 127 13.07 -0.98 4.83
CA VAL A 127 12.38 -0.02 5.70
C VAL A 127 13.05 1.35 5.75
N PHE A 128 14.38 1.42 5.65
CA PHE A 128 15.13 2.68 5.72
C PHE A 128 15.01 3.51 4.44
N SER A 129 14.49 2.94 3.35
CA SER A 129 14.28 3.63 2.08
C SER A 129 12.92 4.37 1.99
N GLY A 130 12.02 4.17 2.96
CA GLY A 130 10.63 4.66 2.91
C GLY A 130 10.48 6.18 2.86
N VAL A 131 9.66 6.69 1.94
CA VAL A 131 9.15 8.07 1.98
C VAL A 131 8.09 8.21 3.07
N LEU A 132 7.07 7.34 3.07
CA LEU A 132 6.08 7.25 4.14
C LEU A 132 6.14 5.88 4.80
N THR A 133 6.33 5.86 6.11
CA THR A 133 6.21 4.66 6.96
C THR A 133 5.08 4.84 7.95
N VAL A 134 4.09 3.94 7.93
CA VAL A 134 3.04 3.87 8.96
C VAL A 134 3.15 2.53 9.67
N ALA A 135 3.70 2.58 10.88
CA ALA A 135 3.95 1.42 11.71
C ALA A 135 4.17 1.84 13.17
N PRO A 136 3.72 1.06 14.16
CA PRO A 136 3.86 1.41 15.58
C PRO A 136 5.33 1.47 16.04
N THR A 137 6.21 0.66 15.43
CA THR A 137 7.65 0.64 15.72
C THR A 137 8.44 0.32 14.45
N LEU A 138 9.75 0.60 14.45
CA LEU A 138 10.66 0.24 13.36
C LEU A 138 10.70 -1.28 13.12
N GLU A 139 10.71 -2.07 14.20
CA GLU A 139 10.76 -3.53 14.13
C GLU A 139 9.54 -4.11 13.42
N SER A 140 8.39 -3.45 13.55
CA SER A 140 7.17 -3.84 12.87
C SER A 140 7.11 -3.48 11.39
N SER A 141 7.91 -2.52 10.94
CA SER A 141 8.00 -2.12 9.54
C SER A 141 9.08 -2.87 8.76
N TYR A 142 9.94 -3.65 9.42
CA TYR A 142 10.90 -4.50 8.72
C TYR A 142 10.23 -5.43 7.71
N THR A 143 10.92 -5.63 6.59
CA THR A 143 10.43 -6.45 5.48
C THR A 143 10.66 -7.93 5.76
N GLY A 144 11.92 -8.26 6.06
CA GLY A 144 12.40 -9.59 6.42
C GLY A 144 12.23 -10.67 5.35
N SER A 145 13.09 -11.68 5.41
CA SER A 145 13.04 -12.85 4.54
C SER A 145 12.13 -13.96 5.09
N GLY A 146 12.02 -15.08 4.38
CA GLY A 146 11.27 -16.27 4.82
C GLY A 146 9.74 -16.08 4.88
N PRO A 147 8.98 -17.00 5.50
CA PRO A 147 7.51 -16.93 5.53
C PRO A 147 6.94 -16.01 6.63
N THR A 148 7.72 -15.67 7.66
CA THR A 148 7.24 -14.92 8.84
C THR A 148 7.68 -13.46 8.87
N GLY A 149 8.67 -13.07 8.06
CA GLY A 149 9.34 -11.77 8.19
C GLY A 149 10.27 -11.74 9.38
N TYR A 150 10.81 -10.56 9.68
CA TYR A 150 11.57 -10.37 10.92
C TYR A 150 10.66 -10.59 12.13
N PRO A 151 11.19 -11.18 13.23
CA PRO A 151 10.48 -11.22 14.50
C PRO A 151 10.10 -9.81 14.94
N VAL A 152 8.84 -9.64 15.34
CA VAL A 152 8.32 -8.41 15.92
C VAL A 152 8.13 -8.69 17.42
N PRO A 153 8.59 -7.82 18.33
CA PRO A 153 8.39 -8.00 19.78
C PRO A 153 6.92 -8.31 20.11
N GLU A 154 6.69 -9.26 21.01
CA GLU A 154 5.35 -9.80 21.31
C GLU A 154 4.39 -8.71 21.82
N ASP A 155 4.92 -7.74 22.56
CA ASP A 155 4.23 -6.59 23.13
C ASP A 155 4.04 -5.42 22.16
N THR A 156 4.47 -5.54 20.90
CA THR A 156 4.29 -4.48 19.90
C THR A 156 2.80 -4.21 19.69
N PRO A 157 2.30 -2.99 19.95
CA PRO A 157 0.90 -2.66 19.82
C PRO A 157 0.46 -2.67 18.34
N PHE A 158 -0.84 -2.65 18.10
CA PHE A 158 -1.33 -2.26 16.78
C PHE A 158 -1.11 -0.75 16.63
N GLY A 159 -0.60 -0.32 15.47
CA GLY A 159 -0.33 1.08 15.16
C GLY A 159 -1.60 1.82 14.76
N ASN A 160 -1.49 2.66 13.73
CA ASN A 160 -2.59 3.52 13.34
C ASN A 160 -3.84 2.73 12.96
N VAL A 161 -4.95 2.93 13.66
CA VAL A 161 -6.20 2.18 13.44
C VAL A 161 -7.04 2.74 12.29
N ASP A 162 -6.74 3.95 11.82
CA ASP A 162 -7.53 4.70 10.85
C ASP A 162 -6.71 5.83 10.19
N PHE A 163 -5.71 5.45 9.41
CA PHE A 163 -4.86 6.39 8.66
C PHE A 163 -5.51 6.74 7.32
N ARG A 164 -5.55 8.01 6.94
CA ARG A 164 -6.05 8.44 5.63
C ARG A 164 -5.13 9.45 4.98
N ALA A 165 -4.82 9.26 3.71
CA ALA A 165 -4.14 10.25 2.88
C ALA A 165 -4.96 10.54 1.62
N TYR A 166 -5.08 11.82 1.27
CA TYR A 166 -5.83 12.29 0.11
C TYR A 166 -4.98 13.23 -0.75
N ASN A 167 -4.89 12.98 -2.05
CA ASN A 167 -4.31 13.89 -3.04
C ASN A 167 -2.84 14.30 -2.76
N ILE A 168 -2.04 13.31 -2.37
CA ILE A 168 -0.61 13.47 -2.06
C ILE A 168 0.17 12.44 -2.89
N ASP A 169 1.29 12.87 -3.46
CA ASP A 169 2.23 12.01 -4.16
C ASP A 169 3.41 11.65 -3.24
N PHE A 170 3.73 10.36 -3.15
CA PHE A 170 4.88 9.83 -2.42
C PHE A 170 5.88 9.27 -3.45
N THR A 171 7.06 9.86 -3.52
CA THR A 171 8.06 9.55 -4.56
C THR A 171 9.39 9.19 -3.95
N ASN A 172 9.88 7.97 -4.21
CA ASN A 172 11.28 7.66 -3.99
C ASN A 172 12.05 7.86 -5.30
N THR A 173 13.04 8.77 -5.27
CA THR A 173 13.82 9.21 -6.44
C THR A 173 15.26 8.71 -6.40
N TRP A 174 15.54 7.57 -5.72
CA TRP A 174 16.90 7.02 -5.63
C TRP A 174 17.60 6.90 -6.99
N SER A 175 16.91 6.34 -7.98
CA SER A 175 17.45 6.11 -9.32
C SER A 175 16.34 6.20 -10.37
N ASP A 176 16.72 6.53 -11.61
CA ASP A 176 15.83 6.54 -12.78
C ASP A 176 15.65 5.14 -13.41
N TYR A 177 16.06 4.10 -12.70
CA TYR A 177 15.90 2.69 -13.07
C TYR A 177 15.86 1.83 -11.81
N SER A 178 15.48 0.56 -11.93
CA SER A 178 15.54 -0.40 -10.81
C SER A 178 16.99 -0.71 -10.42
N ASP A 179 17.48 -0.11 -9.34
CA ASP A 179 18.84 -0.30 -8.79
C ASP A 179 18.82 -0.64 -7.28
N GLY A 180 17.96 -1.60 -6.94
CA GLY A 180 17.69 -1.98 -5.55
C GLY A 180 16.37 -1.40 -5.02
N PRO A 181 15.80 -2.03 -3.98
CA PRO A 181 14.58 -1.58 -3.31
C PRO A 181 14.61 -0.12 -2.86
N ALA A 182 13.55 0.62 -3.17
CA ALA A 182 13.41 2.03 -2.83
C ALA A 182 11.92 2.38 -2.59
N HIS A 183 11.48 2.45 -1.34
CA HIS A 183 10.06 2.51 -0.98
C HIS A 183 9.46 3.90 -1.15
N ALA A 184 8.29 3.98 -1.79
CA ALA A 184 7.40 5.13 -1.62
C ALA A 184 6.50 4.96 -0.38
N LEU A 185 6.11 3.73 -0.05
CA LEU A 185 5.26 3.43 1.10
C LEU A 185 5.71 2.14 1.81
N SER A 186 5.85 2.22 3.13
CA SER A 186 5.95 1.08 4.06
C SER A 186 4.77 1.11 5.04
N PHE A 187 3.92 0.08 5.02
CA PHE A 187 2.67 0.07 5.79
C PHE A 187 2.49 -1.24 6.57
N SER A 188 2.60 -1.20 7.89
CA SER A 188 2.60 -2.39 8.75
C SER A 188 1.82 -2.17 10.04
N ARG A 189 1.15 -3.22 10.53
CA ARG A 189 0.35 -3.23 11.76
C ARG A 189 -0.57 -2.01 11.89
N ALA A 190 -1.20 -1.61 10.80
CA ALA A 190 -2.04 -0.44 10.72
C ALA A 190 -3.22 -0.71 9.78
N ASN A 191 -4.27 0.11 9.88
CA ASN A 191 -5.33 0.18 8.89
C ASN A 191 -5.31 1.56 8.23
N GLY A 192 -5.37 1.63 6.91
CA GLY A 192 -5.32 2.93 6.25
C GLY A 192 -5.73 2.95 4.79
N GLY A 193 -6.27 4.10 4.39
CA GLY A 193 -6.75 4.38 3.05
C GLY A 193 -5.97 5.49 2.34
N PHE A 194 -5.70 5.29 1.06
CA PHE A 194 -5.00 6.23 0.19
C PHE A 194 -5.89 6.56 -1.01
N TYR A 195 -6.35 7.80 -1.09
CA TYR A 195 -7.38 8.22 -2.02
C TYR A 195 -6.84 9.29 -2.96
N TYR A 196 -6.87 9.01 -4.26
CA TYR A 196 -6.30 9.91 -5.26
C TYR A 196 -4.83 10.25 -4.99
N CYS A 197 -4.06 9.30 -4.44
CA CYS A 197 -2.64 9.46 -4.14
C CYS A 197 -1.78 8.94 -5.30
N GLY A 198 -0.53 9.41 -5.36
CA GLY A 198 0.50 8.87 -6.23
C GLY A 198 1.57 8.11 -5.43
N PHE A 199 2.06 7.00 -5.95
CA PHE A 199 3.18 6.24 -5.40
C PHE A 199 4.16 5.92 -6.52
N TYR A 200 5.39 6.38 -6.39
CA TYR A 200 6.33 6.41 -7.51
C TYR A 200 7.72 5.94 -7.05
N SER A 201 8.19 4.83 -7.60
CA SER A 201 9.57 4.35 -7.48
C SER A 201 9.87 3.37 -8.63
N TYR A 202 10.87 2.50 -8.51
CA TYR A 202 11.20 1.46 -9.49
C TYR A 202 11.10 0.07 -8.88
N GLN A 203 11.96 -0.26 -7.90
CA GLN A 203 11.88 -1.52 -7.19
C GLN A 203 11.18 -1.33 -5.84
N ASP A 204 10.28 -2.23 -5.48
CA ASP A 204 9.66 -2.29 -4.15
C ASP A 204 8.89 -1.00 -3.78
N THR A 205 8.13 -0.41 -4.71
CA THR A 205 7.47 0.90 -4.51
C THR A 205 6.50 0.93 -3.33
N VAL A 206 5.64 -0.07 -3.19
CA VAL A 206 4.66 -0.18 -2.11
C VAL A 206 4.85 -1.49 -1.36
N TYR A 207 5.18 -1.36 -0.08
CA TYR A 207 5.27 -2.46 0.87
C TYR A 207 4.07 -2.45 1.83
N VAL A 208 3.33 -3.56 1.89
CA VAL A 208 2.30 -3.79 2.92
C VAL A 208 2.69 -4.99 3.78
N GLY A 209 3.22 -4.71 4.96
CA GLY A 209 3.81 -5.70 5.86
C GLY A 209 2.82 -6.35 6.83
N LYS A 210 3.37 -6.94 7.89
CA LYS A 210 2.64 -7.76 8.88
C LYS A 210 1.42 -7.04 9.43
N LEU A 211 0.24 -7.67 9.36
CA LEU A 211 -1.04 -7.11 9.85
C LEU A 211 -1.39 -5.73 9.26
N GLY A 212 -0.75 -5.30 8.17
CA GLY A 212 -1.12 -4.10 7.44
C GLY A 212 -2.38 -4.33 6.62
N ASN A 213 -3.36 -3.43 6.76
CA ASN A 213 -4.57 -3.39 5.94
C ASN A 213 -4.59 -2.06 5.17
N ALA A 214 -4.25 -2.09 3.88
CA ALA A 214 -4.14 -0.91 3.05
C ALA A 214 -5.21 -0.91 1.93
N TYR A 215 -5.98 0.18 1.82
CA TYR A 215 -6.94 0.40 0.74
C TYR A 215 -6.47 1.55 -0.14
N PHE A 216 -6.41 1.34 -1.46
CA PHE A 216 -6.03 2.36 -2.44
C PHE A 216 -7.21 2.59 -3.37
N HIS A 217 -7.62 3.84 -3.57
CA HIS A 217 -8.77 4.17 -4.41
C HIS A 217 -8.47 5.34 -5.35
N LYS A 218 -8.64 5.10 -6.66
CA LYS A 218 -8.34 6.10 -7.71
C LYS A 218 -6.94 6.70 -7.61
N SER A 219 -6.00 5.88 -7.17
CA SER A 219 -4.60 6.23 -7.00
C SER A 219 -3.78 5.83 -8.22
N ILE A 220 -2.57 6.36 -8.32
CA ILE A 220 -1.58 6.00 -9.34
C ILE A 220 -0.41 5.32 -8.62
N ILE A 221 -0.04 4.13 -9.06
CA ILE A 221 1.09 3.38 -8.51
C ILE A 221 2.01 3.03 -9.67
N ALA A 222 3.24 3.53 -9.67
CA ALA A 222 4.19 3.32 -10.75
C ALA A 222 5.48 2.65 -10.25
N GLY A 223 5.94 1.65 -10.99
CA GLY A 223 7.15 0.91 -10.67
C GLY A 223 7.62 0.00 -11.80
N GLN A 224 8.67 -0.76 -11.54
CA GLN A 224 9.31 -1.70 -12.45
C GLN A 224 9.40 -3.09 -11.84
N THR A 225 10.13 -3.23 -10.74
CA THR A 225 10.46 -4.53 -10.14
C THR A 225 9.70 -4.74 -8.85
N ASP A 226 8.85 -5.77 -8.81
CA ASP A 226 8.15 -6.21 -7.59
C ASP A 226 7.46 -5.04 -6.85
N PHE A 227 6.94 -4.07 -7.61
CA PHE A 227 6.62 -2.76 -7.06
C PHE A 227 5.38 -2.75 -6.15
N LEU A 228 4.63 -3.85 -6.12
CA LEU A 228 3.67 -4.18 -5.07
C LEU A 228 4.15 -5.45 -4.36
N TYR A 229 4.59 -5.33 -3.11
CA TYR A 229 5.09 -6.47 -2.36
C TYR A 229 4.73 -6.38 -0.88
N GLY A 230 4.88 -7.50 -0.17
CA GLY A 230 4.55 -7.57 1.25
C GLY A 230 3.85 -8.85 1.64
N PHE A 231 3.22 -8.84 2.81
CA PHE A 231 2.54 -9.99 3.41
C PHE A 231 1.33 -9.65 4.28
N GLY A 232 0.88 -8.39 4.25
CA GLY A 232 -0.41 -7.96 4.78
C GLY A 232 -1.53 -8.12 3.76
N THR A 233 -2.52 -7.23 3.83
CA THR A 233 -3.65 -7.15 2.89
C THR A 233 -3.67 -5.80 2.20
N ALA A 234 -3.56 -5.80 0.88
CA ALA A 234 -3.72 -4.61 0.06
C ALA A 234 -4.91 -4.76 -0.90
N TRP A 235 -5.79 -3.77 -0.95
CA TRP A 235 -6.87 -3.70 -1.94
C TRP A 235 -6.73 -2.43 -2.75
N ILE A 236 -6.48 -2.56 -4.04
CA ILE A 236 -6.22 -1.47 -4.98
C ILE A 236 -7.41 -1.42 -5.94
N GLN A 237 -8.23 -0.37 -5.83
CA GLN A 237 -9.48 -0.25 -6.56
C GLN A 237 -9.51 0.96 -7.47
N SER A 238 -10.05 0.78 -8.68
CA SER A 238 -10.23 1.88 -9.65
C SER A 238 -8.97 2.70 -9.88
N SER A 239 -7.81 2.05 -9.81
CA SER A 239 -6.49 2.70 -9.78
C SER A 239 -5.70 2.38 -11.05
N GLN A 240 -4.63 3.14 -11.28
CA GLN A 240 -3.73 2.94 -12.40
C GLN A 240 -2.39 2.37 -11.91
N LEU A 241 -2.02 1.21 -12.43
CA LEU A 241 -0.71 0.62 -12.25
C LEU A 241 0.12 0.91 -13.50
N LEU A 242 1.19 1.68 -13.34
CA LEU A 242 2.02 2.18 -14.44
C LEU A 242 3.39 1.48 -14.45
N LEU A 243 3.62 0.67 -15.48
CA LEU A 243 4.86 -0.08 -15.70
C LEU A 243 5.94 0.85 -16.24
N ARG A 244 6.97 1.15 -15.45
CA ARG A 244 8.12 1.96 -15.88
C ARG A 244 9.11 1.18 -16.73
N ASN A 245 9.18 -0.13 -16.51
CA ASN A 245 9.83 -1.15 -17.34
C ASN A 245 9.36 -2.53 -16.82
N CYS A 246 9.83 -3.64 -17.41
CA CYS A 246 9.66 -4.97 -16.82
C CYS A 246 10.83 -5.32 -15.89
N GLY A 247 10.54 -5.88 -14.72
CA GLY A 247 11.52 -6.49 -13.83
C GLY A 247 10.79 -7.36 -12.83
N GLY A 248 11.18 -8.62 -12.64
CA GLY A 248 10.41 -9.53 -11.78
C GLY A 248 8.93 -9.61 -12.18
N GLY A 249 8.03 -9.12 -11.33
CA GLY A 249 6.65 -8.83 -11.72
C GLY A 249 6.05 -7.60 -11.05
N ILE A 250 4.79 -7.27 -11.37
CA ILE A 250 4.05 -6.21 -10.68
C ILE A 250 3.88 -6.56 -9.20
N THR A 251 3.47 -7.80 -8.92
CA THR A 251 3.22 -8.29 -7.57
C THR A 251 4.28 -9.30 -7.12
N ALA A 252 4.79 -9.14 -5.90
CA ALA A 252 5.67 -10.09 -5.23
C ALA A 252 5.19 -10.31 -3.79
N TRP A 253 4.09 -11.05 -3.63
CA TRP A 253 3.52 -11.28 -2.32
C TRP A 253 4.19 -12.45 -1.63
N LYS A 254 4.37 -12.29 -0.33
CA LYS A 254 4.77 -13.33 0.59
C LYS A 254 3.54 -13.72 1.38
N GLY A 255 3.11 -14.96 1.27
CA GLY A 255 2.16 -15.48 2.25
C GLY A 255 2.86 -15.71 3.58
N THR A 256 2.08 -15.70 4.65
CA THR A 256 2.60 -15.89 6.01
C THR A 256 1.76 -16.90 6.77
N ASN A 257 2.41 -17.66 7.64
CA ASN A 257 1.73 -18.61 8.50
C ASN A 257 1.15 -17.84 9.69
N THR A 258 -0.17 -17.85 9.81
CA THR A 258 -0.89 -17.25 10.94
C THR A 258 -1.57 -18.35 11.75
N SER A 259 -1.79 -18.09 13.04
CA SER A 259 -2.59 -18.98 13.90
C SER A 259 -4.08 -18.98 13.54
N PHE A 260 -4.51 -18.10 12.64
CA PHE A 260 -5.87 -17.96 12.14
C PHE A 260 -5.93 -18.12 10.63
N VAL A 261 -7.11 -18.40 10.07
CA VAL A 261 -7.31 -18.39 8.61
C VAL A 261 -7.22 -16.95 8.10
N ASN A 262 -6.37 -16.70 7.10
CA ASN A 262 -6.22 -15.38 6.52
C ASN A 262 -6.50 -15.36 5.01
N ASN A 263 -6.88 -14.18 4.52
CA ASN A 263 -6.89 -13.84 3.10
C ASN A 263 -5.84 -12.74 2.80
N TYR A 264 -4.66 -12.79 3.44
CA TYR A 264 -3.58 -11.86 3.15
C TYR A 264 -3.12 -11.99 1.71
N GLY A 265 -2.88 -10.88 1.05
CA GLY A 265 -2.72 -10.83 -0.39
C GLY A 265 -2.89 -9.42 -0.93
N VAL A 266 -2.60 -9.27 -2.22
CA VAL A 266 -2.87 -8.06 -2.97
C VAL A 266 -4.02 -8.29 -3.95
N TYR A 267 -5.03 -7.43 -3.90
CA TYR A 267 -6.25 -7.52 -4.69
C TYR A 267 -6.37 -6.26 -5.55
N ILE A 268 -6.15 -6.38 -6.85
CA ILE A 268 -6.23 -5.31 -7.83
C ILE A 268 -7.57 -5.41 -8.53
N VAL A 269 -8.49 -4.49 -8.27
CA VAL A 269 -9.90 -4.60 -8.64
C VAL A 269 -10.35 -3.39 -9.45
N ASP A 270 -11.08 -3.61 -10.55
CA ASP A 270 -11.63 -2.57 -11.42
C ASP A 270 -10.57 -1.53 -11.86
N SER A 271 -9.34 -1.98 -12.08
CA SER A 271 -8.16 -1.13 -12.26
C SER A 271 -7.58 -1.28 -13.67
N SER A 272 -6.46 -0.59 -13.95
CA SER A 272 -5.75 -0.78 -15.21
C SER A 272 -4.25 -0.92 -15.02
N VAL A 273 -3.63 -1.82 -15.77
CA VAL A 273 -2.19 -1.99 -15.92
C VAL A 273 -1.77 -1.48 -17.29
N LYS A 274 -0.84 -0.53 -17.32
CA LYS A 274 -0.38 0.11 -18.55
C LYS A 274 1.11 0.41 -18.52
N ALA A 275 1.75 0.47 -19.68
CA ALA A 275 3.02 1.16 -19.84
C ALA A 275 2.91 2.59 -19.30
N ALA A 276 3.89 3.03 -18.51
CA ALA A 276 3.90 4.35 -17.89
C ALA A 276 3.95 5.50 -18.91
N ASN A 277 4.48 5.25 -20.12
CA ASN A 277 4.48 6.22 -21.21
C ASN A 277 4.64 5.53 -22.58
N SER A 278 4.40 6.30 -23.65
CA SER A 278 4.49 5.81 -25.04
C SER A 278 5.91 5.48 -25.51
N SER A 279 6.94 6.01 -24.85
CA SER A 279 8.34 5.74 -25.23
C SER A 279 8.79 4.35 -24.79
N ILE A 280 8.29 3.87 -23.64
CA ILE A 280 8.61 2.53 -23.14
C ILE A 280 7.64 1.45 -23.66
N ALA A 281 6.40 1.80 -24.01
CA ALA A 281 5.39 0.82 -24.41
C ALA A 281 5.87 -0.17 -25.50
N PRO A 282 6.56 0.26 -26.59
CA PRO A 282 7.05 -0.66 -27.60
C PRO A 282 8.14 -1.62 -27.08
N THR A 283 8.94 -1.19 -26.10
CA THR A 283 10.08 -1.98 -25.61
C THR A 283 9.65 -3.07 -24.63
N ILE A 284 8.53 -2.88 -23.92
CA ILE A 284 8.01 -3.81 -22.91
C ILE A 284 6.84 -4.67 -23.38
N LYS A 285 6.37 -4.48 -24.62
CA LYS A 285 5.28 -5.25 -25.22
C LYS A 285 5.49 -6.76 -25.07
N GLY A 286 4.56 -7.44 -24.40
CA GLY A 286 4.51 -8.87 -24.18
C GLY A 286 5.58 -9.42 -23.22
N LYS A 287 6.16 -8.58 -22.35
CA LYS A 287 7.32 -8.94 -21.52
C LYS A 287 7.10 -8.85 -20.02
N CYS A 288 6.14 -8.07 -19.55
CA CYS A 288 5.98 -7.78 -18.12
C CYS A 288 5.07 -8.80 -17.44
N ALA A 289 5.48 -9.28 -16.26
CA ALA A 289 4.70 -10.26 -15.49
C ALA A 289 3.74 -9.54 -14.53
N LEU A 290 2.54 -10.10 -14.35
CA LEU A 290 1.59 -9.69 -13.31
C LEU A 290 2.13 -9.96 -11.90
N GLY A 291 3.05 -10.90 -11.77
CA GLY A 291 3.72 -11.16 -10.51
C GLY A 291 4.61 -12.39 -10.54
N ARG A 292 5.27 -12.60 -9.41
CA ARG A 292 6.07 -13.79 -9.11
C ARG A 292 6.02 -14.11 -7.61
N PRO A 293 6.08 -15.38 -7.22
CA PRO A 293 5.92 -15.77 -5.82
C PRO A 293 7.15 -15.40 -4.98
N TRP A 294 7.03 -14.38 -4.12
CA TRP A 294 8.11 -14.09 -3.16
C TRP A 294 8.32 -15.28 -2.21
N ASN A 295 7.25 -16.02 -1.91
CA ASN A 295 7.33 -17.40 -1.42
C ASN A 295 6.17 -18.26 -1.96
N SER A 296 6.16 -19.54 -1.59
CA SER A 296 5.15 -20.51 -2.04
C SER A 296 3.71 -20.20 -1.66
N LEU A 297 3.50 -19.30 -0.70
CA LEU A 297 2.18 -18.89 -0.21
C LEU A 297 1.70 -17.57 -0.83
N HIS A 298 2.36 -17.06 -1.88
CA HIS A 298 1.97 -15.84 -2.59
C HIS A 298 0.46 -15.82 -2.90
N ARG A 299 -0.17 -14.66 -2.69
CA ARG A 299 -1.55 -14.40 -3.08
C ARG A 299 -1.67 -13.05 -3.78
N SER A 300 -2.07 -13.07 -5.05
CA SER A 300 -2.45 -11.88 -5.79
C SER A 300 -3.65 -12.16 -6.67
N ILE A 301 -4.59 -11.22 -6.77
CA ILE A 301 -5.74 -11.31 -7.67
C ILE A 301 -5.87 -10.03 -8.49
N PHE A 302 -5.92 -10.15 -9.82
CA PHE A 302 -6.35 -9.09 -10.72
C PHE A 302 -7.81 -9.36 -11.16
N ALA A 303 -8.76 -8.55 -10.71
CA ALA A 303 -10.18 -8.74 -10.96
C ALA A 303 -10.79 -7.55 -11.73
N ASN A 304 -11.46 -7.82 -12.84
CA ASN A 304 -11.99 -6.81 -13.76
C ASN A 304 -10.94 -5.76 -14.14
N THR A 305 -9.70 -6.18 -14.36
CA THR A 305 -8.57 -5.28 -14.63
C THR A 305 -8.27 -5.24 -16.12
N TYR A 306 -8.10 -4.03 -16.65
CA TYR A 306 -7.60 -3.83 -18.01
C TYR A 306 -6.08 -4.04 -18.03
N GLU A 307 -5.59 -4.84 -18.97
CA GLU A 307 -4.17 -5.10 -19.20
C GLU A 307 -3.79 -4.69 -20.62
N ASP A 308 -2.87 -3.73 -20.74
CA ASP A 308 -2.33 -3.36 -22.04
C ASP A 308 -1.35 -4.41 -22.60
N GLU A 309 -0.85 -4.16 -23.81
CA GLU A 309 0.01 -5.11 -24.53
C GLU A 309 1.38 -5.34 -23.88
N SER A 310 1.69 -4.69 -22.76
CA SER A 310 2.94 -4.92 -22.01
C SER A 310 2.97 -6.29 -21.34
N ILE A 311 1.81 -6.85 -20.99
CA ILE A 311 1.74 -8.09 -20.21
C ILE A 311 2.12 -9.30 -21.06
N LEU A 312 3.00 -10.14 -20.52
CA LEU A 312 3.42 -11.37 -21.17
C LEU A 312 2.27 -12.39 -21.22
N PRO A 313 2.15 -13.22 -22.27
CA PRO A 313 0.99 -14.10 -22.46
C PRO A 313 0.70 -15.04 -21.27
N ALA A 314 1.72 -15.57 -20.62
CA ALA A 314 1.56 -16.41 -19.43
C ALA A 314 1.01 -15.68 -18.20
N GLY A 315 1.05 -14.34 -18.14
CA GLY A 315 0.59 -13.53 -17.01
C GLY A 315 1.60 -13.53 -15.87
N TYR A 316 1.71 -14.65 -15.15
CA TYR A 316 2.63 -14.82 -14.02
C TYR A 316 3.88 -15.62 -14.40
N ILE A 317 4.93 -15.48 -13.60
CA ILE A 317 6.17 -16.24 -13.72
C ILE A 317 6.56 -16.89 -12.39
N ASP A 318 7.34 -17.97 -12.45
CA ASP A 318 7.97 -18.56 -11.26
C ASP A 318 9.13 -17.70 -10.75
N TRP A 319 9.44 -17.83 -9.46
CA TRP A 319 10.65 -17.28 -8.85
C TRP A 319 11.55 -18.44 -8.40
N VAL A 320 12.53 -18.76 -9.25
CA VAL A 320 13.52 -19.79 -8.95
C VAL A 320 14.70 -19.19 -8.19
N VAL A 321 15.03 -19.76 -7.03
CA VAL A 321 16.22 -19.38 -6.23
C VAL A 321 17.03 -20.63 -5.96
N ASP A 322 18.33 -20.59 -6.28
CA ASP A 322 19.25 -21.73 -6.15
C ASP A 322 18.73 -23.02 -6.81
N GLY A 323 18.08 -22.87 -7.99
CA GLY A 323 17.47 -23.96 -8.74
C GLY A 323 16.15 -24.50 -8.16
N GLN A 324 15.65 -23.92 -7.07
CA GLN A 324 14.39 -24.31 -6.44
C GLN A 324 13.26 -23.38 -6.85
N SER A 325 12.21 -23.97 -7.42
CA SER A 325 10.95 -23.28 -7.72
C SER A 325 10.27 -22.83 -6.44
N ARG A 326 9.71 -21.62 -6.44
CA ARG A 326 8.82 -21.16 -5.37
C ARG A 326 7.35 -21.42 -5.69
N LEU A 327 7.02 -21.70 -6.95
CA LEU A 327 5.69 -22.08 -7.38
C LEU A 327 5.31 -23.46 -6.81
N THR A 328 4.19 -23.52 -6.07
CA THR A 328 3.64 -24.75 -5.52
C THR A 328 2.12 -24.78 -5.69
N SER A 329 1.47 -25.90 -5.33
CA SER A 329 0.01 -25.99 -5.29
C SER A 329 -0.67 -25.01 -4.31
N GLN A 330 0.10 -24.37 -3.42
CA GLN A 330 -0.40 -23.36 -2.48
C GLN A 330 -0.32 -21.93 -3.02
N THR A 331 0.42 -21.73 -4.12
CA THR A 331 0.61 -20.43 -4.74
C THR A 331 -0.68 -19.99 -5.42
N PHE A 332 -1.15 -18.78 -5.13
CA PHE A 332 -2.41 -18.25 -5.64
C PHE A 332 -2.19 -16.96 -6.43
N MET A 333 -1.87 -17.14 -7.71
CA MET A 333 -1.64 -16.06 -8.67
C MET A 333 -2.76 -16.08 -9.70
N ALA A 334 -3.74 -15.18 -9.52
CA ALA A 334 -5.04 -15.36 -10.13
C ALA A 334 -5.58 -14.11 -10.83
N GLU A 335 -6.38 -14.35 -11.86
CA GLU A 335 -7.13 -13.34 -12.58
C GLU A 335 -8.62 -13.69 -12.57
N TYR A 336 -9.49 -12.68 -12.55
CA TYR A 336 -10.93 -12.84 -12.71
C TYR A 336 -11.45 -11.77 -13.64
N LYS A 337 -11.96 -12.16 -14.82
CA LYS A 337 -12.45 -11.22 -15.84
C LYS A 337 -11.44 -10.11 -16.18
N ALA A 338 -10.15 -10.43 -16.20
CA ALA A 338 -9.15 -9.55 -16.80
C ALA A 338 -9.42 -9.42 -18.31
N PHE A 339 -9.04 -8.28 -18.89
CA PHE A 339 -9.35 -7.97 -20.29
C PHE A 339 -8.34 -6.99 -20.88
N GLY A 340 -8.37 -6.80 -22.20
CA GLY A 340 -7.41 -5.97 -22.91
C GLY A 340 -6.38 -6.81 -23.67
N PRO A 341 -5.49 -6.18 -24.46
CA PRO A 341 -4.56 -6.89 -25.33
C PRO A 341 -3.47 -7.69 -24.60
N GLY A 342 -3.22 -7.43 -23.30
CA GLY A 342 -2.29 -8.22 -22.48
C GLY A 342 -2.88 -9.53 -21.93
N PHE A 343 -4.22 -9.66 -21.96
CA PHE A 343 -4.91 -10.84 -21.47
C PHE A 343 -5.11 -11.87 -22.60
N SER A 344 -4.70 -13.11 -22.34
CA SER A 344 -4.93 -14.25 -23.24
C SER A 344 -5.19 -15.50 -22.41
N ASP A 345 -6.39 -16.07 -22.52
CA ASP A 345 -6.79 -17.29 -21.80
C ASP A 345 -5.85 -18.46 -22.13
N SER A 346 -5.63 -18.73 -23.42
CA SER A 346 -4.65 -19.72 -23.89
C SER A 346 -3.20 -19.39 -23.47
N GLY A 347 -2.90 -18.10 -23.29
CA GLY A 347 -1.62 -17.65 -22.77
C GLY A 347 -1.45 -18.04 -21.31
N ARG A 348 -2.46 -17.82 -20.46
CA ARG A 348 -2.43 -18.20 -19.04
C ARG A 348 -2.29 -19.71 -18.84
N ASP A 349 -2.94 -20.50 -19.68
CA ASP A 349 -2.86 -21.96 -19.67
C ASP A 349 -1.51 -22.53 -20.16
N SER A 350 -0.63 -21.70 -20.73
CA SER A 350 0.69 -22.15 -21.22
C SER A 350 1.66 -22.53 -20.10
N THR A 351 1.36 -22.15 -18.85
CA THR A 351 2.16 -22.47 -17.66
C THR A 351 1.25 -22.87 -16.50
N ASN A 352 1.81 -23.42 -15.44
CA ASN A 352 1.10 -23.67 -14.18
C ASN A 352 1.16 -22.49 -13.20
N ALA A 353 1.65 -21.32 -13.63
CA ALA A 353 1.84 -20.15 -12.78
C ALA A 353 0.55 -19.34 -12.58
N SER A 354 -0.35 -19.35 -13.56
CA SER A 354 -1.54 -18.50 -13.59
C SER A 354 -2.82 -19.27 -13.35
N ILE A 355 -3.78 -18.64 -12.69
CA ILE A 355 -5.11 -19.21 -12.41
C ILE A 355 -6.17 -18.25 -12.95
N VAL A 356 -6.95 -18.67 -13.94
CA VAL A 356 -8.15 -17.93 -14.37
C VAL A 356 -9.35 -18.41 -13.56
N LEU A 357 -9.90 -17.52 -12.74
CA LEU A 357 -11.01 -17.84 -11.82
C LEU A 357 -12.36 -17.76 -12.53
N ASP A 358 -13.26 -18.68 -12.16
CA ASP A 358 -14.68 -18.51 -12.40
C ASP A 358 -15.35 -17.68 -11.30
N GLY A 359 -16.63 -17.35 -11.48
CA GLY A 359 -17.39 -16.57 -10.50
C GLY A 359 -17.55 -17.27 -9.14
N ARG A 360 -17.49 -18.61 -9.10
CA ARG A 360 -17.62 -19.38 -7.86
C ARG A 360 -16.34 -19.28 -7.03
N ALA A 361 -15.18 -19.45 -7.66
CA ALA A 361 -13.87 -19.34 -7.03
C ALA A 361 -13.59 -17.90 -6.58
N TYR A 362 -13.95 -16.90 -7.40
CA TYR A 362 -13.77 -15.48 -7.05
C TYR A 362 -14.67 -15.02 -5.90
N LYS A 363 -15.83 -15.66 -5.67
CA LYS A 363 -16.78 -15.28 -4.60
C LYS A 363 -16.15 -15.22 -3.21
N ARG A 364 -15.05 -15.92 -2.95
CA ARG A 364 -14.33 -15.85 -1.66
C ARG A 364 -13.65 -14.49 -1.44
N TYR A 365 -13.36 -13.73 -2.49
CA TYR A 365 -12.52 -12.53 -2.46
C TYR A 365 -13.23 -11.27 -3.00
N ASP A 366 -14.46 -11.40 -3.49
CA ASP A 366 -15.22 -10.36 -4.22
C ASP A 366 -15.58 -9.07 -3.43
N SER A 367 -15.13 -8.92 -2.19
CA SER A 367 -15.47 -7.76 -1.36
C SER A 367 -14.47 -7.50 -0.25
N LEU A 368 -14.32 -6.21 0.09
CA LEU A 368 -13.46 -5.71 1.17
C LEU A 368 -13.66 -6.48 2.49
N LYS A 369 -14.91 -6.79 2.84
CA LYS A 369 -15.24 -7.51 4.10
C LYS A 369 -14.73 -8.94 4.13
N LYS A 370 -14.50 -9.57 2.97
CA LYS A 370 -14.00 -10.95 2.88
C LYS A 370 -12.48 -11.02 2.91
N VAL A 371 -11.77 -9.91 2.75
CA VAL A 371 -10.30 -9.90 2.73
C VAL A 371 -9.71 -9.18 3.94
N PHE A 372 -10.29 -8.06 4.36
CA PHE A 372 -9.78 -7.29 5.48
C PHE A 372 -10.19 -7.91 6.82
N GLN A 373 -9.19 -8.08 7.68
CA GLN A 373 -9.33 -8.74 8.98
C GLN A 373 -8.85 -7.83 10.11
N THR A 374 -9.37 -8.05 11.32
CA THR A 374 -8.77 -7.49 12.54
C THR A 374 -7.43 -8.18 12.83
N PRO A 375 -6.59 -7.64 13.73
CA PRO A 375 -5.34 -8.30 14.14
C PRO A 375 -5.52 -9.72 14.68
N GLU A 376 -6.70 -10.03 15.23
CA GLU A 376 -7.08 -11.35 15.74
C GLU A 376 -7.65 -12.28 14.65
N GLY A 377 -7.62 -11.86 13.38
CA GLY A 377 -8.07 -12.66 12.24
C GLY A 377 -9.58 -12.61 11.95
N LYS A 378 -10.34 -11.68 12.54
CA LYS A 378 -11.78 -11.57 12.26
C LYS A 378 -12.04 -10.79 10.97
N PHE A 379 -12.67 -11.41 9.99
CA PHE A 379 -13.07 -10.77 8.73
C PHE A 379 -14.08 -9.63 8.96
N GLY A 380 -14.11 -8.68 8.03
CA GLY A 380 -15.04 -7.56 8.03
C GLY A 380 -14.50 -6.26 8.61
N ASN A 381 -13.19 -6.18 8.86
CA ASN A 381 -12.53 -4.98 9.37
C ASN A 381 -12.43 -3.88 8.29
N VAL A 382 -13.54 -3.17 8.05
CA VAL A 382 -13.67 -2.18 6.97
C VAL A 382 -14.20 -0.82 7.46
N GLY A 383 -14.28 -0.61 8.77
CA GLY A 383 -14.82 0.62 9.38
C GLY A 383 -13.95 1.86 9.15
N TRP A 384 -12.65 1.67 8.96
CA TRP A 384 -11.65 2.71 8.67
C TRP A 384 -11.69 3.19 7.20
N ILE A 385 -12.32 2.43 6.29
CA ILE A 385 -12.40 2.78 4.87
C ILE A 385 -13.41 3.92 4.66
N ASP A 386 -12.97 5.01 4.03
CA ASP A 386 -13.85 6.04 3.51
C ASP A 386 -14.56 5.53 2.25
N ARG A 387 -15.89 5.42 2.34
CA ARG A 387 -16.75 4.96 1.25
C ARG A 387 -17.36 6.09 0.44
N ASN A 388 -17.26 7.32 0.93
CA ASN A 388 -17.89 8.50 0.35
C ASN A 388 -16.80 9.42 -0.18
N VAL A 389 -15.90 8.86 -1.00
CA VAL A 389 -14.73 9.59 -1.53
C VAL A 389 -15.13 10.53 -2.67
N ASP A 390 -16.22 10.22 -3.36
CA ASP A 390 -16.75 10.96 -4.51
C ASP A 390 -17.69 12.11 -4.12
#